data_AF-A0A3N0Z815-F1
#
_entry.id   AF-A0A3N0Z815-F1
#
_cell.length_a   1.000
_cell.length_b   1.000
_cell.length_c   1.000
_cell.angle_alpha   90.00
_cell.angle_beta   90.00
_cell.angle_gamma   90.00
#
_symmetry.space_group_name_H-M   'P 1'
#
loop_
_entity.id
_entity.type
_entity.pdbx_description
1 polymer ?
#
loop_
_entity_poly.entity_id
_entity_poly.type
_entity_poly.pdbx_seq_one_letter_code
_entity_poly.pdbx_strand_id
1 'polypeptide(L)'
;MDDIFTQCREGNAVAVRLWLDNTENDLNQGDDHGFSPLHWACREGRSGVVDMLIMRGARINVMNRGDDTPLHLAASHGHRDILAKLIQCKADTNAANEHGNTPLHYACFWAHDLVAEDLVNNGAQVSICNKYGETPLDKAKPPLAANLKELAEKQGQSLTKVPFKDTFWKGTTRTRPRNGTLNKTAGIDYKQLSMLAKINENHSGEMLHVRDWTTRKSRDFNEEYPKLRIFSHPNVLPVLGACQAPPAPHPVIITHWMPYGSLYNVLHEGTNFVVDQTQAVKFALDIACGMAFLHTLEPMIPRHYLNSKSVMIDEDMTARISMADVKFSFQCPGRMYSPAWVAPEALQKKPEEINRRSADMWSFAVLLWELVTREVPFADLSNMEIGMKVALEGLRPTIPPGISPHICKLMKICMNEDPAKRPKFDMIVPILEKMQDK
;
A
#
# COMPACT_ATOMS: atom_id res chain seq x y z
N MET A 1 27.26 -4.86 -21.58
CA MET A 1 26.68 -3.61 -21.07
C MET A 1 26.87 -3.68 -19.58
N ASP A 2 27.69 -2.81 -19.01
CA ASP A 2 28.04 -2.87 -17.59
C ASP A 2 26.78 -2.68 -16.73
N ASP A 3 26.77 -3.33 -15.57
CA ASP A 3 25.64 -3.32 -14.65
C ASP A 3 25.30 -1.89 -14.18
N ILE A 4 24.02 -1.62 -13.89
CA ILE A 4 23.52 -0.30 -13.49
C ILE A 4 24.24 0.20 -12.23
N PHE A 5 24.64 -0.70 -11.33
CA PHE A 5 25.39 -0.35 -10.13
C PHE A 5 26.76 0.23 -10.47
N THR A 6 27.47 -0.33 -11.45
CA THR A 6 28.76 0.23 -11.92
C THR A 6 28.56 1.61 -12.51
N GLN A 7 27.53 1.80 -13.34
CA GLN A 7 27.22 3.11 -13.92
C GLN A 7 26.87 4.15 -12.85
N CYS A 8 26.15 3.75 -11.79
CA CYS A 8 25.85 4.62 -10.65
C CYS A 8 27.09 4.96 -9.81
N ARG A 9 28.05 4.03 -9.68
CA ARG A 9 29.32 4.27 -8.98
C ARG A 9 30.23 5.23 -9.74
N GLU A 10 30.32 5.05 -11.05
CA GLU A 10 31.13 5.89 -11.94
C GLU A 10 30.51 7.26 -12.16
N GLY A 11 29.20 7.40 -11.95
CA GLY A 11 28.48 8.67 -12.15
C GLY A 11 28.11 8.92 -13.60
N ASN A 12 28.01 7.88 -14.43
CA ASN A 12 27.63 8.01 -15.83
C ASN A 12 26.14 8.33 -15.97
N ALA A 13 25.83 9.63 -15.92
CA ALA A 13 24.46 10.10 -15.92
C ALA A 13 23.68 9.73 -17.20
N VAL A 14 24.36 9.60 -18.33
CA VAL A 14 23.74 9.25 -19.62
C VAL A 14 23.28 7.78 -19.60
N ALA A 15 24.14 6.87 -19.16
CA ALA A 15 23.80 5.45 -19.06
C ALA A 15 22.71 5.20 -18.02
N VAL A 16 22.78 5.87 -16.86
CA VAL A 16 21.74 5.77 -15.83
C VAL A 16 20.40 6.31 -16.36
N ARG A 17 20.39 7.42 -17.08
CA ARG A 17 19.16 7.96 -17.69
C ARG A 17 18.55 6.97 -18.69
N LEU A 18 19.36 6.45 -19.61
CA LEU A 18 18.89 5.48 -20.60
C LEU A 18 18.31 4.23 -19.93
N TRP A 19 18.94 3.76 -18.86
CA TRP A 19 18.43 2.65 -18.06
C TRP A 19 17.11 3.00 -17.35
N LEU A 20 16.97 4.21 -16.79
CA LEU A 20 15.75 4.67 -16.13
C LEU A 20 14.58 4.93 -17.09
N ASP A 21 14.84 5.15 -18.38
CA ASP A 21 13.78 5.34 -19.38
C ASP A 21 13.14 4.02 -19.81
N ASN A 22 13.74 2.86 -19.47
CA ASN A 22 13.10 1.56 -19.64
C ASN A 22 12.22 1.21 -18.43
N THR A 23 10.91 1.09 -18.66
CA THR A 23 9.89 0.83 -17.62
C THR A 23 9.96 -0.57 -17.01
N GLU A 24 10.71 -1.49 -17.59
CA GLU A 24 10.93 -2.83 -17.03
C GLU A 24 11.97 -2.84 -15.89
N ASN A 25 12.75 -1.78 -15.75
CA ASN A 25 13.85 -1.71 -14.79
C ASN A 25 13.36 -1.26 -13.40
N ASP A 26 13.63 -2.08 -12.37
CA ASP A 26 13.34 -1.70 -10.99
C ASP A 26 14.49 -0.87 -10.40
N LEU A 27 14.27 0.44 -10.34
CA LEU A 27 15.18 1.41 -9.74
C LEU A 27 15.44 1.22 -8.23
N ASN A 28 14.72 0.32 -7.57
CA ASN A 28 14.95 -0.10 -6.18
C ASN A 28 15.57 -1.50 -6.05
N GLN A 29 15.91 -2.15 -7.16
CA GLN A 29 16.62 -3.42 -7.16
C GLN A 29 17.95 -3.28 -6.42
N GLY A 30 18.24 -4.20 -5.51
CA GLY A 30 19.53 -4.28 -4.85
C GLY A 30 20.49 -5.21 -5.58
N ASP A 31 21.79 -4.96 -5.45
CA ASP A 31 22.83 -5.91 -5.82
C ASP A 31 22.87 -7.14 -4.89
N ASP A 32 23.90 -7.99 -5.04
CA ASP A 32 24.10 -9.18 -4.20
C ASP A 32 24.22 -8.88 -2.69
N HIS A 33 24.44 -7.63 -2.29
CA HIS A 33 24.51 -7.18 -0.90
C HIS A 33 23.31 -6.30 -0.50
N GLY A 34 22.31 -6.16 -1.39
CA GLY A 34 21.12 -5.35 -1.18
C GLY A 34 21.32 -3.84 -1.40
N PHE A 35 22.44 -3.42 -1.97
CA PHE A 35 22.67 -2.02 -2.30
C PHE A 35 21.93 -1.66 -3.58
N SER A 36 20.97 -0.74 -3.47
CA SER A 36 20.27 -0.16 -4.61
C SER A 36 21.15 0.82 -5.40
N PRO A 37 20.76 1.23 -6.62
CA PRO A 37 21.45 2.27 -7.39
C PRO A 37 21.62 3.55 -6.58
N LEU A 38 20.62 3.92 -5.78
CA LEU A 38 20.66 5.10 -4.91
C LEU A 38 21.72 4.97 -3.80
N HIS A 39 21.91 3.77 -3.22
CA HIS A 39 22.98 3.56 -2.24
C HIS A 39 24.35 3.83 -2.85
N TRP A 40 24.61 3.26 -4.03
CA TRP A 40 25.89 3.42 -4.72
C TRP A 40 26.14 4.87 -5.13
N ALA A 41 25.13 5.56 -5.67
CA ALA A 41 25.23 6.96 -6.02
C ALA A 41 25.50 7.85 -4.79
N CYS A 42 24.86 7.56 -3.65
CA CYS A 42 25.08 8.28 -2.39
C CYS A 42 26.46 8.01 -1.80
N ARG A 43 26.94 6.75 -1.86
CA ARG A 43 28.28 6.37 -1.36
C ARG A 43 29.40 7.06 -2.12
N GLU A 44 29.31 7.10 -3.45
CA GLU A 44 30.36 7.64 -4.33
C GLU A 44 30.23 9.14 -4.61
N GLY A 45 29.27 9.85 -3.99
CA GLY A 45 29.15 11.31 -4.13
C GLY A 45 28.59 11.76 -5.47
N ARG A 46 27.82 10.92 -6.17
CA ARG A 46 27.30 11.21 -7.52
C ARG A 46 26.00 12.00 -7.47
N SER A 47 26.09 13.27 -7.05
CA SER A 47 24.92 14.13 -6.82
C SER A 47 23.97 14.26 -8.01
N GLY A 48 24.47 14.34 -9.25
CA GLY A 48 23.64 14.36 -10.45
C GLY A 48 22.90 13.04 -10.72
N VAL A 49 23.49 11.89 -10.35
CA VAL A 49 22.83 10.59 -10.44
C VAL A 49 21.78 10.45 -9.34
N VAL A 50 22.10 10.90 -8.12
CA VAL A 50 21.15 10.95 -7.00
C VAL A 50 19.91 11.75 -7.38
N ASP A 51 20.08 12.95 -7.96
CA ASP A 51 18.94 13.78 -8.39
C ASP A 51 18.04 13.03 -9.38
N MET A 52 18.63 12.41 -10.40
CA MET A 52 17.85 11.65 -11.39
C MET A 52 17.11 10.48 -10.75
N LEU A 53 17.76 9.71 -9.88
CA LEU A 53 17.14 8.57 -9.19
C LEU A 53 15.98 9.02 -8.29
N ILE A 54 16.18 10.10 -7.52
CA ILE A 54 15.13 10.67 -6.66
C ILE A 54 13.96 11.18 -7.50
N MET A 55 14.24 11.94 -8.57
CA MET A 55 13.21 12.47 -9.48
C MET A 55 12.40 11.37 -10.18
N ARG A 56 13.00 10.20 -10.40
CA ARG A 56 12.33 9.01 -10.97
C ARG A 56 11.66 8.11 -9.91
N GLY A 57 11.60 8.53 -8.64
CA GLY A 57 10.85 7.86 -7.59
C GLY A 57 11.63 6.79 -6.82
N ALA A 58 12.96 6.89 -6.75
CA ALA A 58 13.75 6.02 -5.88
C ALA A 58 13.33 6.11 -4.42
N ARG A 59 13.25 4.96 -3.76
CA ARG A 59 12.93 4.87 -2.33
C ARG A 59 14.07 5.45 -1.53
N ILE A 60 13.80 6.55 -0.84
CA ILE A 60 14.79 7.29 -0.04
C ILE A 60 15.27 6.47 1.17
N ASN A 61 14.37 5.76 1.83
CA ASN A 61 14.63 4.96 3.04
C ASN A 61 14.76 3.45 2.73
N VAL A 62 15.26 3.10 1.54
CA VAL A 62 15.62 1.70 1.25
C VAL A 62 16.78 1.25 2.14
N MET A 63 16.82 -0.01 2.52
CA MET A 63 17.85 -0.59 3.39
C MET A 63 18.61 -1.69 2.65
N ASN A 64 19.94 -1.72 2.79
CA ASN A 64 20.77 -2.83 2.35
C ASN A 64 20.72 -4.01 3.35
N ARG A 65 21.54 -5.06 3.17
CA ARG A 65 21.57 -6.20 4.10
C ARG A 65 22.01 -5.88 5.54
N GLY A 66 22.82 -4.84 5.71
CA GLY A 66 23.24 -4.31 7.02
C GLY A 66 22.24 -3.32 7.62
N ASP A 67 21.07 -3.16 7.01
CA ASP A 67 20.06 -2.16 7.35
C ASP A 67 20.55 -0.70 7.22
N ASP A 68 21.63 -0.45 6.45
CA ASP A 68 22.06 0.90 6.11
C ASP A 68 21.14 1.48 5.04
N THR A 69 20.77 2.74 5.20
CA THR A 69 20.04 3.53 4.21
C THR A 69 20.98 4.34 3.32
N PRO A 70 20.53 4.88 2.18
CA PRO A 70 21.33 5.82 1.39
C PRO A 70 21.86 7.01 2.22
N LEU A 71 21.10 7.45 3.23
CA LEU A 71 21.52 8.52 4.15
C LEU A 71 22.70 8.10 5.04
N HIS A 72 22.78 6.83 5.47
CA HIS A 72 23.95 6.31 6.20
C HIS A 72 25.21 6.40 5.34
N LEU A 73 25.12 6.04 4.06
CA LEU A 73 26.25 6.04 3.14
C LEU A 73 26.68 7.45 2.74
N ALA A 74 25.72 8.38 2.54
CA ALA A 74 26.04 9.79 2.33
C ALA A 74 26.74 10.38 3.57
N ALA A 75 26.26 10.04 4.77
CA ALA A 75 26.82 10.51 6.03
C ALA A 75 28.22 9.95 6.33
N SER A 76 28.47 8.66 6.04
CA SER A 76 29.77 8.03 6.27
C SER A 76 30.87 8.54 5.34
N HIS A 77 30.51 8.98 4.14
CA HIS A 77 31.44 9.50 3.14
C HIS A 77 31.50 11.04 3.08
N GLY A 78 30.70 11.76 3.88
CA GLY A 78 30.79 13.21 4.01
C GLY A 78 30.13 14.01 2.89
N HIS A 79 29.24 13.38 2.11
CA HIS A 79 28.58 14.02 0.96
C HIS A 79 27.42 14.92 1.39
N ARG A 80 27.76 16.11 1.88
CA ARG A 80 26.83 17.09 2.46
C ARG A 80 25.71 17.52 1.49
N ASP A 81 26.02 17.70 0.22
CA ASP A 81 25.06 18.08 -0.82
C ASP A 81 23.99 17.00 -1.07
N ILE A 82 24.41 15.74 -1.12
CA ILE A 82 23.52 14.58 -1.23
C ILE A 82 22.69 14.42 0.04
N LEU A 83 23.30 14.60 1.20
CA LEU A 83 22.62 14.53 2.49
C LEU A 83 21.46 15.54 2.58
N ALA A 84 21.71 16.80 2.21
CA ALA A 84 20.68 17.84 2.17
C ALA A 84 19.50 17.45 1.25
N LYS A 85 19.78 16.88 0.08
CA LYS A 85 18.76 16.40 -0.87
C LYS A 85 17.94 15.25 -0.31
N LEU A 86 18.58 14.27 0.31
CA LEU A 86 17.90 13.13 0.93
C LEU A 86 16.98 13.59 2.06
N ILE A 87 17.46 14.49 2.93
CA ILE A 87 16.66 15.08 4.02
C ILE A 87 15.47 15.86 3.47
N GLN A 88 15.67 16.69 2.44
CA GLN A 88 14.56 17.40 1.76
C GLN A 88 13.51 16.42 1.22
N CYS A 89 13.94 15.22 0.80
CA CYS A 89 13.07 14.14 0.36
C CYS A 89 12.56 13.24 1.50
N LYS A 90 12.56 13.73 2.75
CA LYS A 90 12.06 13.04 3.95
C LYS A 90 12.81 11.73 4.26
N ALA A 91 14.12 11.71 4.07
CA ALA A 91 14.96 10.65 4.63
C ALA A 91 14.83 10.60 6.16
N ASP A 92 14.79 9.39 6.72
CA ASP A 92 14.75 9.19 8.17
C ASP A 92 16.15 9.40 8.76
N THR A 93 16.34 10.52 9.45
CA THR A 93 17.60 10.93 10.09
C THR A 93 17.97 10.08 11.30
N ASN A 94 17.00 9.35 11.87
CA ASN A 94 17.17 8.50 13.04
C ASN A 94 17.06 7.00 12.72
N ALA A 95 17.06 6.63 11.43
CA ALA A 95 17.08 5.23 11.00
C ALA A 95 18.28 4.52 11.65
N ALA A 96 18.05 3.35 12.25
CA ALA A 96 19.09 2.56 12.90
C ALA A 96 19.39 1.31 12.08
N ASN A 97 20.68 1.07 11.83
CA ASN A 97 21.13 -0.10 11.08
C ASN A 97 21.23 -1.36 11.97
N GLU A 98 21.78 -2.46 11.43
CA GLU A 98 21.86 -3.74 12.15
C GLU A 98 22.69 -3.67 13.45
N HIS A 99 23.56 -2.67 13.58
CA HIS A 99 24.36 -2.41 14.77
C HIS A 99 23.74 -1.37 15.70
N GLY A 100 22.58 -0.81 15.35
CA GLY A 100 21.95 0.29 16.05
C GLY A 100 22.62 1.65 15.78
N ASN A 101 23.53 1.72 14.81
CA ASN A 101 24.12 2.99 14.41
C ASN A 101 23.15 3.75 13.52
N THR A 102 23.03 5.05 13.76
CA THR A 102 22.26 5.99 12.93
C THR A 102 23.19 6.71 11.93
N PRO A 103 22.68 7.44 10.92
CA PRO A 103 23.52 8.25 10.04
C PRO A 103 24.44 9.20 10.81
N LEU A 104 23.96 9.74 11.95
CA LEU A 104 24.75 10.62 12.81
C LEU A 104 25.93 9.88 13.47
N HIS A 105 25.79 8.60 13.85
CA HIS A 105 26.91 7.81 14.35
C HIS A 105 28.04 7.70 13.31
N TYR A 106 27.69 7.50 12.04
CA TYR A 106 28.66 7.44 10.95
C TYR A 106 29.34 8.79 10.71
N ALA A 107 28.58 9.88 10.64
CA ALA A 107 29.14 11.22 10.48
C ALA A 107 30.13 11.57 11.61
N CYS A 108 29.77 11.24 12.86
CA CYS A 108 30.63 11.44 14.02
C CYS A 108 31.89 10.58 13.99
N PHE A 109 31.76 9.28 13.68
CA PHE A 109 32.88 8.34 13.65
C PHE A 109 33.93 8.71 12.58
N TRP A 110 33.48 9.15 11.41
CA TRP A 110 34.36 9.58 10.32
C TRP A 110 34.79 11.05 10.41
N ALA A 111 34.34 11.79 11.44
CA ALA A 111 34.62 13.20 11.67
C ALA A 111 34.20 14.13 10.52
N HIS A 112 33.00 13.92 9.97
CA HIS A 112 32.37 14.81 8.99
C HIS A 112 31.55 15.89 9.70
N ASP A 113 32.24 16.88 10.28
CA ASP A 113 31.67 17.87 11.19
C ASP A 113 30.42 18.57 10.62
N LEU A 114 30.52 19.12 9.40
CA LEU A 114 29.42 19.83 8.75
C LEU A 114 28.20 18.93 8.49
N VAL A 115 28.42 17.66 8.19
CA VAL A 115 27.34 16.69 7.95
C VAL A 115 26.65 16.33 9.26
N ALA A 116 27.41 16.17 10.35
CA ALA A 116 26.86 15.90 11.66
C ALA A 116 26.02 17.10 12.17
N GLU A 117 26.50 18.33 11.96
CA GLU A 117 25.75 19.55 12.29
C GLU A 117 24.45 19.64 11.49
N ASP A 118 24.49 19.40 10.18
CA ASP A 118 23.30 19.40 9.32
C ASP A 118 22.28 18.32 9.73
N LEU A 119 22.76 17.12 10.10
CA LEU A 119 21.88 16.05 10.60
C LEU A 119 21.16 16.47 11.88
N VAL A 120 21.86 17.05 12.86
CA VAL A 120 21.24 17.55 14.09
C VAL A 120 20.28 18.69 13.78
N ASN A 121 20.62 19.64 12.91
CA ASN A 121 19.73 20.71 12.42
C ASN A 121 18.44 20.19 11.77
N ASN A 122 18.44 18.96 11.28
CA ASN A 122 17.29 18.31 10.66
C ASN A 122 16.70 17.18 11.52
N GLY A 123 16.86 17.27 12.84
CA GLY A 123 16.15 16.41 13.81
C GLY A 123 16.80 15.05 14.09
N ALA A 124 18.07 14.85 13.74
CA ALA A 124 18.84 13.70 14.22
C ALA A 124 19.07 13.82 15.73
N GLN A 125 18.81 12.72 16.44
CA GLN A 125 18.93 12.66 17.90
C GLN A 125 20.34 12.26 18.32
N VAL A 126 20.97 13.09 19.15
CA VAL A 126 22.31 12.82 19.70
C VAL A 126 22.32 11.78 20.84
N SER A 127 21.15 11.37 21.31
CA SER A 127 21.00 10.51 22.49
C SER A 127 20.68 9.04 22.18
N ILE A 128 20.47 8.67 20.91
CA ILE A 128 20.22 7.28 20.49
C ILE A 128 21.48 6.45 20.72
N CYS A 129 21.37 5.38 21.50
CA CYS A 129 22.46 4.43 21.67
C CYS A 129 22.45 3.35 20.59
N ASN A 130 23.64 2.92 20.17
CA ASN A 130 23.83 1.71 19.39
C ASN A 130 23.83 0.44 20.27
N LYS A 131 24.04 -0.73 19.67
CA LYS A 131 24.11 -2.03 20.38
C LYS A 131 25.20 -2.10 21.46
N TYR A 132 26.20 -1.22 21.40
CA TYR A 132 27.30 -1.14 22.35
C TYR A 132 27.04 -0.11 23.47
N GLY A 133 25.88 0.54 23.49
CA GLY A 133 25.53 1.58 24.48
C GLY A 133 26.19 2.93 24.21
N GLU A 134 26.80 3.09 23.04
CA GLU A 134 27.48 4.31 22.63
C GLU A 134 26.49 5.21 21.88
N THR A 135 26.55 6.50 22.17
CA THR A 135 25.79 7.54 21.45
C THR A 135 26.64 8.10 20.29
N PRO A 136 26.04 8.86 19.34
CA PRO A 136 26.83 9.55 18.32
C PRO A 136 27.90 10.47 18.91
N LEU A 137 27.64 11.07 20.07
CA LEU A 137 28.60 11.92 20.78
C LEU A 137 29.81 11.12 21.29
N ASP A 138 29.58 9.87 21.72
CA ASP A 138 30.66 8.97 22.19
C ASP A 138 31.59 8.54 21.03
N LYS A 139 31.09 8.56 19.78
CA LYS A 139 31.88 8.29 18.56
C LYS A 139 32.55 9.53 17.97
N ALA A 140 32.12 10.73 18.36
CA ALA A 140 32.65 11.98 17.86
C ALA A 140 33.99 12.33 18.52
N LYS A 141 34.82 13.11 17.80
CA LYS A 141 36.00 13.74 18.41
C LYS A 141 35.55 14.77 19.46
N PRO A 142 36.35 15.04 20.52
CA PRO A 142 35.98 15.97 21.58
C PRO A 142 35.45 17.35 21.13
N PRO A 143 36.05 18.04 20.14
CA PRO A 143 35.51 19.34 19.68
C PRO A 143 34.15 19.20 19.00
N LEU A 144 33.96 18.19 18.15
CA LEU A 144 32.69 17.94 17.47
C LEU A 144 31.60 17.56 18.49
N ALA A 145 31.93 16.69 19.45
CA ALA A 145 30.98 16.27 20.49
C ALA A 145 30.46 17.47 21.31
N ALA A 146 31.35 18.41 21.66
CA ALA A 146 30.96 19.64 22.36
C ALA A 146 30.02 20.51 21.52
N ASN A 147 30.35 20.72 20.24
CA ASN A 147 29.51 21.50 19.32
C ASN A 147 28.15 20.87 19.09
N LEU A 148 28.08 19.56 18.84
CA LEU A 148 26.83 18.83 18.61
C LEU A 148 25.95 18.81 19.87
N LYS A 149 26.56 18.74 21.06
CA LYS A 149 25.84 18.83 22.32
C LYS A 149 25.22 20.22 22.50
N GLU A 150 25.97 21.29 22.26
CA GLU A 150 25.45 22.66 22.32
C GLU A 150 24.32 22.88 21.29
N LEU A 151 24.47 22.35 20.08
CA LEU A 151 23.43 22.40 19.05
C LEU A 151 22.16 21.63 19.45
N ALA A 152 22.31 20.44 20.01
CA ALA A 152 21.18 19.64 20.48
C ALA A 152 20.44 20.33 21.64
N GLU A 153 21.17 20.96 22.57
CA GLU A 153 20.60 21.75 23.66
C GLU A 153 19.83 22.97 23.13
N LYS A 154 20.38 23.69 22.14
CA LYS A 154 19.70 24.82 21.47
C LYS A 154 18.38 24.42 20.81
N GLN A 155 18.28 23.18 20.34
CA GLN A 155 17.05 22.63 19.75
C GLN A 155 16.08 22.01 20.76
N GLY A 156 16.41 22.02 22.05
CA GLY A 156 15.58 21.42 23.09
C GLY A 156 15.57 19.89 23.09
N GLN A 157 16.60 19.24 22.54
CA GLN A 157 16.72 17.77 22.59
C GLN A 157 17.06 17.30 24.01
N SER A 158 16.47 16.19 24.43
CA SER A 158 16.86 15.53 25.69
C SER A 158 18.16 14.75 25.49
N LEU A 159 19.15 15.03 26.35
CA LEU A 159 20.44 14.31 26.40
C LEU A 159 20.35 12.96 27.14
N THR A 160 19.16 12.56 27.58
CA THR A 160 18.96 11.24 28.21
C THR A 160 19.20 10.13 27.19
N LYS A 161 20.18 9.25 27.47
CA LYS A 161 20.50 8.11 26.61
C LYS A 161 19.26 7.26 26.34
N VAL A 162 18.91 7.11 25.06
CA VAL A 162 17.84 6.23 24.59
C VAL A 162 18.48 4.87 24.31
N PRO A 163 18.23 3.84 25.14
CA PRO A 163 18.88 2.56 24.97
C PRO A 163 18.48 1.92 23.64
N PHE A 164 19.43 1.28 22.97
CA PHE A 164 19.14 0.45 21.81
C PHE A 164 18.17 -0.66 22.24
N LYS A 165 16.95 -0.61 21.70
CA LYS A 165 16.01 -1.72 21.87
C LYS A 165 16.27 -2.69 20.73
N ASP A 166 16.89 -3.81 21.06
CA ASP A 166 16.99 -4.92 20.11
C ASP A 166 15.59 -5.46 19.86
N THR A 167 14.96 -4.99 18.80
CA THR A 167 13.68 -5.56 18.33
C THR A 167 13.89 -6.98 17.78
N PHE A 168 15.13 -7.50 17.80
CA PHE A 168 15.45 -8.90 17.56
C PHE A 168 15.40 -9.71 18.86
N TRP A 169 14.20 -10.15 19.27
CA TRP A 169 14.10 -11.18 20.30
C TRP A 169 14.40 -12.58 19.72
N LYS A 170 15.38 -13.22 20.37
CA LYS A 170 15.92 -14.57 20.19
C LYS A 170 14.85 -15.64 19.90
N GLY A 171 15.00 -16.39 18.80
CA GLY A 171 14.34 -17.69 18.66
C GLY A 171 13.89 -18.10 17.25
N THR A 172 13.89 -17.21 16.27
CA THR A 172 13.67 -17.59 14.87
C THR A 172 14.76 -16.96 14.01
N THR A 173 15.66 -17.79 13.50
CA THR A 173 16.47 -17.49 12.31
C THR A 173 15.53 -17.28 11.13
N ARG A 174 14.90 -16.10 11.05
CA ARG A 174 14.18 -15.70 9.84
C ARG A 174 15.23 -15.42 8.78
N THR A 175 15.20 -16.23 7.74
CA THR A 175 15.37 -15.76 6.37
C THR A 175 14.63 -14.42 6.22
N ARG A 176 15.38 -13.31 6.34
CA ARG A 176 14.94 -11.97 5.93
C ARG A 176 14.54 -12.09 4.44
N PRO A 177 13.31 -11.71 4.03
CA PRO A 177 12.94 -11.78 2.63
C PRO A 177 13.72 -10.71 1.85
N ARG A 178 14.37 -11.14 0.76
CA ARG A 178 15.33 -10.39 -0.06
C ARG A 178 14.78 -9.15 -0.80
N ASN A 179 13.54 -8.71 -0.54
CA ASN A 179 12.88 -7.62 -1.29
C ASN A 179 12.35 -6.54 -0.34
N GLY A 180 12.85 -5.31 -0.51
CA GLY A 180 12.50 -4.11 0.27
C GLY A 180 11.07 -3.57 0.09
N THR A 181 10.19 -4.27 -0.63
CA THR A 181 8.76 -3.96 -0.81
C THR A 181 7.85 -4.48 0.32
N LEU A 182 8.38 -5.24 1.26
CA LEU A 182 7.60 -6.04 2.23
C LEU A 182 7.42 -5.42 3.63
N ASN A 183 7.93 -4.22 3.91
CA ASN A 183 7.91 -3.68 5.28
C ASN A 183 6.61 -2.96 5.64
N LYS A 184 5.87 -3.62 6.53
CA LYS A 184 4.88 -3.16 7.53
C LYS A 184 4.18 -4.41 8.11
N THR A 185 4.94 -5.19 8.89
CA THR A 185 4.58 -6.49 9.51
C THR A 185 4.59 -7.73 8.59
N ALA A 186 5.79 -8.22 8.27
CA ALA A 186 5.95 -9.61 7.84
C ALA A 186 5.99 -10.51 9.09
N GLY A 187 4.92 -11.26 9.35
CA GLY A 187 4.88 -12.29 10.40
C GLY A 187 4.30 -11.84 11.73
N ILE A 188 3.04 -11.39 11.72
CA ILE A 188 2.24 -11.38 12.95
C ILE A 188 2.10 -12.85 13.37
N ASP A 189 2.52 -13.19 14.60
CA ASP A 189 2.26 -14.52 15.15
C ASP A 189 0.79 -14.54 15.61
N TYR A 190 0.02 -15.53 15.17
CA TYR A 190 -1.38 -15.67 15.59
C TYR A 190 -1.52 -15.70 17.12
N LYS A 191 -0.53 -16.24 17.83
CA LYS A 191 -0.51 -16.27 19.30
C LYS A 191 -0.45 -14.89 19.95
N GLN A 192 -0.04 -13.85 19.22
CA GLN A 192 0.00 -12.47 19.70
C GLN A 192 -1.32 -11.73 19.46
N LEU A 193 -2.28 -12.33 18.74
CA LEU A 193 -3.58 -11.74 18.49
C LEU A 193 -4.55 -12.12 19.60
N SER A 194 -5.08 -11.12 20.30
CA SER A 194 -6.25 -11.29 21.16
C SER A 194 -7.52 -10.98 20.35
N MET A 195 -8.27 -12.03 20.01
CA MET A 195 -9.60 -11.88 19.41
C MET A 195 -10.55 -11.27 20.44
N LEU A 196 -11.00 -10.03 20.20
CA LEU A 196 -11.90 -9.32 21.11
C LEU A 196 -13.36 -9.73 20.89
N ALA A 197 -13.81 -9.74 19.63
CA ALA A 197 -15.18 -10.09 19.26
C ALA A 197 -15.25 -10.61 17.82
N LYS A 198 -16.19 -11.52 17.57
CA LYS A 198 -16.53 -11.97 16.21
C LYS A 198 -17.59 -11.02 15.65
N ILE A 199 -17.25 -10.26 14.60
CA ILE A 199 -18.14 -9.24 14.04
C ILE A 199 -19.03 -9.79 12.93
N ASN A 200 -18.50 -10.65 12.05
CA ASN A 200 -19.27 -11.23 10.96
C ASN A 200 -18.70 -12.59 10.53
N GLU A 201 -19.56 -13.41 9.93
CA GLU A 201 -19.26 -14.69 9.27
C GLU A 201 -19.47 -14.54 7.76
N ASN A 202 -18.44 -14.07 7.06
CA ASN A 202 -18.47 -14.10 5.60
C ASN A 202 -17.97 -15.45 5.08
N HIS A 203 -18.34 -15.81 3.86
CA HIS A 203 -17.75 -16.95 3.13
C HIS A 203 -16.21 -16.82 2.92
N SER A 204 -15.67 -15.62 3.12
CA SER A 204 -14.24 -15.30 3.18
C SER A 204 -13.69 -15.13 4.60
N GLY A 205 -14.55 -15.11 5.63
CA GLY A 205 -14.27 -14.67 7.00
C GLY A 205 -14.40 -15.72 8.11
N GLU A 206 -15.09 -16.86 7.90
CA GLU A 206 -14.70 -18.05 8.68
C GLU A 206 -13.32 -18.48 8.19
N MET A 207 -12.43 -18.77 9.15
CA MET A 207 -11.31 -19.71 9.05
C MET A 207 -11.36 -20.41 7.70
N LEU A 208 -10.68 -19.79 6.71
CA LEU A 208 -10.77 -20.08 5.29
C LEU A 208 -10.76 -21.59 5.07
N HIS A 209 -11.89 -22.30 5.10
CA HIS A 209 -11.94 -23.77 4.99
C HIS A 209 -11.63 -24.19 3.55
N VAL A 210 -10.43 -23.84 3.09
CA VAL A 210 -9.71 -24.37 1.96
C VAL A 210 -9.49 -25.81 2.34
N ARG A 211 -10.36 -26.69 1.81
CA ARG A 211 -10.41 -28.12 2.12
C ARG A 211 -9.05 -28.82 2.05
N ASP A 212 -8.10 -28.25 1.30
CA ASP A 212 -6.73 -28.75 1.15
C ASP A 212 -5.69 -27.62 1.24
N TRP A 213 -5.28 -27.18 2.43
CA TRP A 213 -4.14 -26.26 2.52
C TRP A 213 -2.83 -27.00 2.30
N THR A 214 -2.16 -26.70 1.19
CA THR A 214 -0.89 -27.31 0.83
C THR A 214 0.25 -26.31 1.00
N THR A 215 1.48 -26.82 1.11
CA THR A 215 2.71 -26.00 1.12
C THR A 215 2.76 -25.04 -0.09
N ARG A 216 2.19 -25.46 -1.22
CA ARG A 216 2.03 -24.63 -2.42
C ARG A 216 1.10 -23.44 -2.16
N LYS A 217 -0.10 -23.64 -1.60
CA LYS A 217 -1.03 -22.53 -1.27
C LYS A 217 -0.45 -21.57 -0.23
N SER A 218 0.30 -22.09 0.74
CA SER A 218 1.06 -21.27 1.69
C SER A 218 2.10 -20.39 1.00
N ARG A 219 2.83 -20.94 0.01
CA ARG A 219 3.79 -20.18 -0.79
C ARG A 219 3.09 -19.11 -1.63
N ASP A 220 2.04 -19.49 -2.36
CA ASP A 220 1.29 -18.58 -3.24
C ASP A 220 0.64 -17.45 -2.42
N PHE A 221 0.11 -17.74 -1.23
CA PHE A 221 -0.37 -16.73 -0.29
C PHE A 221 0.73 -15.75 0.12
N ASN A 222 1.89 -16.26 0.53
CA ASN A 222 3.04 -15.45 0.95
C ASN A 222 3.61 -14.58 -0.18
N GLU A 223 3.38 -14.95 -1.45
CA GLU A 223 3.76 -14.18 -2.63
C GLU A 223 2.73 -13.10 -3.00
N GLU A 224 1.44 -13.39 -2.82
CA GLU A 224 0.34 -12.50 -3.25
C GLU A 224 -0.03 -11.45 -2.20
N TYR A 225 -0.12 -11.82 -0.90
CA TYR A 225 -0.56 -10.87 0.15
C TYR A 225 0.28 -9.59 0.26
N PRO A 226 1.62 -9.59 0.05
CA PRO A 226 2.41 -8.37 0.17
C PRO A 226 2.00 -7.29 -0.83
N LYS A 227 1.51 -7.70 -2.00
CA LYS A 227 1.01 -6.80 -3.04
C LYS A 227 -0.23 -6.03 -2.60
N LEU A 228 -0.94 -6.52 -1.58
CA LEU A 228 -2.16 -5.92 -1.03
C LEU A 228 -1.88 -4.92 0.10
N ARG A 229 -0.61 -4.75 0.50
CA ARG A 229 -0.18 -3.93 1.65
C ARG A 229 0.40 -2.55 1.26
N ILE A 230 0.70 -2.33 -0.02
CA ILE A 230 1.54 -1.22 -0.48
C ILE A 230 0.79 0.09 -0.80
N PHE A 231 -0.52 0.15 -0.58
CA PHE A 231 -1.32 1.30 -0.98
C PHE A 231 -1.31 2.41 0.08
N SER A 232 -1.06 3.64 -0.38
CA SER A 232 -1.17 4.86 0.40
C SER A 232 -2.16 5.79 -0.30
N HIS A 233 -3.45 5.46 -0.24
CA HIS A 233 -4.54 6.22 -0.84
C HIS A 233 -5.70 6.35 0.16
N PRO A 234 -6.35 7.52 0.30
CA PRO A 234 -7.42 7.73 1.28
C PRO A 234 -8.58 6.74 1.09
N ASN A 235 -8.98 6.48 -0.15
CA ASN A 235 -10.11 5.59 -0.48
C ASN A 235 -9.72 4.12 -0.74
N VAL A 236 -8.50 3.70 -0.40
CA VAL A 236 -8.10 2.28 -0.46
C VAL A 236 -7.71 1.84 0.94
N LEU A 237 -8.32 0.77 1.42
CA LEU A 237 -8.00 0.16 2.70
C LEU A 237 -6.94 -0.93 2.48
N PRO A 238 -5.66 -0.68 2.77
CA PRO A 238 -4.62 -1.67 2.61
C PRO A 238 -4.74 -2.77 3.66
N VAL A 239 -4.21 -3.94 3.32
CA VAL A 239 -3.95 -4.99 4.31
C VAL A 239 -2.84 -4.52 5.24
N LEU A 240 -3.05 -4.59 6.56
CA LEU A 240 -2.03 -4.25 7.55
C LEU A 240 -1.03 -5.39 7.68
N GLY A 241 -1.53 -6.62 7.79
CA GLY A 241 -0.71 -7.80 7.93
C GLY A 241 -1.47 -9.08 7.61
N ALA A 242 -0.73 -10.18 7.66
CA ALA A 242 -1.29 -11.50 7.49
C ALA A 242 -0.56 -12.50 8.38
N CYS A 243 -1.28 -13.48 8.91
CA CYS A 243 -0.72 -14.57 9.71
C CYS A 243 -1.36 -15.92 9.38
N GLN A 244 -0.72 -17.01 9.77
CA GLN A 244 -1.26 -18.36 9.65
C GLN A 244 -1.67 -18.83 11.06
N ALA A 245 -2.92 -19.23 11.24
CA ALA A 245 -3.43 -19.67 12.53
C ALA A 245 -3.15 -21.18 12.80
N PRO A 246 -2.71 -21.58 14.00
CA PRO A 246 -2.77 -22.96 14.49
C PRO A 246 -4.08 -23.27 15.26
N PRO A 247 -4.61 -24.52 15.28
CA PRO A 247 -4.13 -25.73 14.60
C PRO A 247 -4.85 -25.94 13.26
N ALA A 248 -4.07 -25.98 12.18
CA ALA A 248 -4.52 -26.11 10.78
C ALA A 248 -5.27 -24.87 10.22
N PRO A 249 -5.29 -24.67 8.89
CA PRO A 249 -4.22 -24.00 8.16
C PRO A 249 -4.83 -22.90 7.28
N HIS A 250 -5.20 -21.79 7.89
CA HIS A 250 -5.98 -20.74 7.23
C HIS A 250 -5.26 -19.40 7.33
N PRO A 251 -5.11 -18.67 6.22
CA PRO A 251 -4.51 -17.36 6.26
C PRO A 251 -5.51 -16.40 6.89
N VAL A 252 -5.05 -15.70 7.90
CA VAL A 252 -5.77 -14.61 8.54
C VAL A 252 -5.21 -13.32 7.96
N ILE A 253 -6.08 -12.50 7.39
CA ILE A 253 -5.75 -11.16 6.93
C ILE A 253 -6.14 -10.18 8.03
N ILE A 254 -5.26 -9.23 8.32
CA ILE A 254 -5.46 -8.22 9.35
C ILE A 254 -5.57 -6.87 8.64
N THR A 255 -6.70 -6.20 8.86
CA THR A 255 -7.00 -4.87 8.33
C THR A 255 -7.25 -3.90 9.48
N HIS A 256 -7.32 -2.61 9.15
CA HIS A 256 -7.80 -1.62 10.10
C HIS A 256 -9.26 -1.91 10.44
N TRP A 257 -9.62 -1.73 11.72
CA TRP A 257 -10.98 -1.89 12.18
C TRP A 257 -11.87 -0.80 11.59
N MET A 258 -13.06 -1.18 11.12
CA MET A 258 -14.03 -0.29 10.48
C MET A 258 -15.34 -0.40 11.24
N PRO A 259 -15.72 0.59 12.06
CA PRO A 259 -16.82 0.44 13.02
C PRO A 259 -18.20 0.28 12.37
N TYR A 260 -18.39 0.85 11.18
CA TYR A 260 -19.63 0.70 10.43
C TYR A 260 -19.65 -0.53 9.51
N GLY A 261 -18.55 -1.28 9.44
CA GLY A 261 -18.43 -2.46 8.58
C GLY A 261 -18.41 -2.11 7.09
N SER A 262 -19.01 -2.99 6.29
CA SER A 262 -19.11 -2.80 4.84
C SER A 262 -20.26 -1.87 4.47
N LEU A 263 -20.21 -1.29 3.28
CA LEU A 263 -21.30 -0.49 2.72
C LEU A 263 -22.61 -1.31 2.68
N TYR A 264 -22.54 -2.62 2.43
CA TYR A 264 -23.72 -3.48 2.51
C TYR A 264 -24.36 -3.47 3.90
N ASN A 265 -23.57 -3.50 4.98
CA ASN A 265 -24.11 -3.45 6.35
C ASN A 265 -24.82 -2.12 6.62
N VAL A 266 -24.21 -1.02 6.16
CA VAL A 266 -24.76 0.33 6.26
C VAL A 266 -26.11 0.47 5.54
N LEU A 267 -26.22 -0.13 4.36
CA LEU A 267 -27.40 0.02 3.52
C LEU A 267 -28.55 -0.88 3.94
N HIS A 268 -28.25 -2.11 4.37
CA HIS A 268 -29.27 -3.18 4.44
C HIS A 268 -29.38 -3.85 5.81
N GLU A 269 -28.34 -3.86 6.64
CA GLU A 269 -28.32 -4.61 7.90
C GLU A 269 -28.51 -3.71 9.15
N GLY A 270 -28.85 -2.44 8.94
CA GLY A 270 -29.33 -1.53 10.00
C GLY A 270 -28.21 -0.94 10.84
N THR A 271 -27.51 0.05 10.30
CA THR A 271 -26.68 0.97 11.10
C THR A 271 -27.53 2.13 11.65
N ASN A 272 -27.10 2.73 12.77
CA ASN A 272 -27.80 3.88 13.40
C ASN A 272 -27.78 5.18 12.57
N PHE A 273 -27.38 5.13 11.30
CA PHE A 273 -27.28 6.32 10.44
C PHE A 273 -27.98 6.09 9.11
N VAL A 274 -28.76 7.07 8.69
CA VAL A 274 -29.44 7.07 7.40
C VAL A 274 -28.53 7.76 6.40
N VAL A 275 -28.21 7.06 5.31
CA VAL A 275 -27.47 7.65 4.21
C VAL A 275 -28.45 8.47 3.36
N ASP A 276 -28.21 9.78 3.27
CA ASP A 276 -28.99 10.66 2.40
C ASP A 276 -28.40 10.70 0.97
N GLN A 277 -28.97 11.53 0.11
CA GLN A 277 -28.52 11.64 -1.29
C GLN A 277 -27.11 12.23 -1.38
N THR A 278 -26.77 13.21 -0.54
CA THR A 278 -25.46 13.86 -0.53
C THR A 278 -24.36 12.89 -0.09
N GLN A 279 -24.61 12.12 0.96
CA GLN A 279 -23.69 11.09 1.45
C GLN A 279 -23.57 9.92 0.46
N ALA A 280 -24.66 9.57 -0.26
CA ALA A 280 -24.58 8.58 -1.34
C ALA A 280 -23.66 9.04 -2.48
N VAL A 281 -23.75 10.31 -2.88
CA VAL A 281 -22.85 10.90 -3.89
C VAL A 281 -21.41 10.95 -3.38
N LYS A 282 -21.20 11.30 -2.10
CA LYS A 282 -19.87 11.25 -1.46
C LYS A 282 -19.27 9.85 -1.48
N PHE A 283 -20.04 8.82 -1.09
CA PHE A 283 -19.56 7.44 -1.17
C PHE A 283 -19.26 7.01 -2.61
N ALA A 284 -20.10 7.39 -3.57
CA ALA A 284 -19.84 7.11 -4.98
C ALA A 284 -18.55 7.79 -5.47
N LEU A 285 -18.29 9.04 -5.05
CA LEU A 285 -17.06 9.75 -5.37
C LEU A 285 -15.84 9.05 -4.76
N ASP A 286 -15.89 8.72 -3.47
CA ASP A 286 -14.82 8.02 -2.75
C ASP A 286 -14.45 6.69 -3.44
N ILE A 287 -15.46 5.89 -3.80
CA ILE A 287 -15.27 4.62 -4.52
C ILE A 287 -14.67 4.88 -5.91
N ALA A 288 -15.15 5.89 -6.63
CA ALA A 288 -14.63 6.23 -7.95
C ALA A 288 -13.15 6.67 -7.90
N CYS A 289 -12.77 7.49 -6.91
CA CYS A 289 -11.39 7.90 -6.68
C CYS A 289 -10.49 6.70 -6.32
N GLY A 290 -10.96 5.82 -5.44
CA GLY A 290 -10.24 4.58 -5.10
C GLY A 290 -10.02 3.69 -6.33
N MET A 291 -11.06 3.49 -7.15
CA MET A 291 -10.95 2.69 -8.37
C MET A 291 -10.07 3.35 -9.45
N ALA A 292 -10.14 4.68 -9.60
CA ALA A 292 -9.25 5.42 -10.51
C ALA A 292 -7.79 5.13 -10.16
N PHE A 293 -7.44 5.25 -8.89
CA PHE A 293 -6.09 4.92 -8.40
C PHE A 293 -5.73 3.44 -8.61
N LEU A 294 -6.62 2.49 -8.29
CA LEU A 294 -6.33 1.06 -8.52
C LEU A 294 -6.13 0.74 -10.00
N HIS A 295 -6.79 1.49 -10.88
CA HIS A 295 -6.64 1.38 -12.33
C HIS A 295 -5.35 2.01 -12.85
N THR A 296 -4.65 2.86 -12.10
CA THR A 296 -3.31 3.34 -12.51
C THR A 296 -2.20 2.32 -12.25
N LEU A 297 -2.48 1.23 -11.52
CA LEU A 297 -1.50 0.22 -11.19
C LEU A 297 -1.18 -0.67 -12.40
N GLU A 298 0.11 -0.84 -12.68
CA GLU A 298 0.62 -1.76 -13.69
C GLU A 298 1.63 -2.75 -13.04
N PRO A 299 1.32 -4.06 -12.98
CA PRO A 299 0.08 -4.71 -13.41
C PRO A 299 -1.11 -4.45 -12.46
N MET A 300 -2.34 -4.44 -13.00
CA MET A 300 -3.56 -4.32 -12.20
C MET A 300 -3.70 -5.48 -11.20
N ILE A 301 -4.35 -5.20 -10.06
CA ILE A 301 -4.62 -6.21 -9.04
C ILE A 301 -5.52 -7.31 -9.63
N PRO A 302 -5.08 -8.58 -9.65
CA PRO A 302 -5.89 -9.67 -10.18
C PRO A 302 -7.05 -9.99 -9.23
N ARG A 303 -8.21 -10.39 -9.78
CA ARG A 303 -9.37 -10.92 -9.04
C ARG A 303 -9.92 -10.01 -7.93
N HIS A 304 -9.76 -8.70 -8.10
CA HIS A 304 -10.54 -7.70 -7.38
C HIS A 304 -11.94 -7.60 -8.02
N TYR A 305 -13.00 -7.74 -7.21
CA TYR A 305 -14.38 -7.64 -7.68
C TYR A 305 -15.13 -6.62 -6.83
N LEU A 306 -15.33 -5.43 -7.40
CA LEU A 306 -16.01 -4.34 -6.71
C LEU A 306 -17.50 -4.69 -6.44
N ASN A 307 -17.93 -4.57 -5.20
CA ASN A 307 -19.33 -4.71 -4.75
C ASN A 307 -19.52 -4.02 -3.38
N SER A 308 -20.75 -3.95 -2.86
CA SER A 308 -21.02 -3.24 -1.60
C SER A 308 -20.44 -3.93 -0.36
N LYS A 309 -20.11 -5.22 -0.45
CA LYS A 309 -19.45 -5.95 0.64
C LYS A 309 -17.93 -5.72 0.67
N SER A 310 -17.32 -5.34 -0.46
CA SER A 310 -15.89 -5.06 -0.57
C SER A 310 -15.52 -3.60 -0.29
N VAL A 311 -16.49 -2.74 0.00
CA VAL A 311 -16.28 -1.33 0.36
C VAL A 311 -16.56 -1.19 1.85
N MET A 312 -15.60 -0.67 2.60
CA MET A 312 -15.70 -0.46 4.04
C MET A 312 -15.92 1.02 4.35
N ILE A 313 -16.69 1.28 5.41
CA ILE A 313 -17.03 2.65 5.83
C ILE A 313 -16.29 2.99 7.13
N ASP A 314 -15.53 4.08 7.06
CA ASP A 314 -14.73 4.61 8.17
C ASP A 314 -15.56 5.49 9.12
N GLU A 315 -15.00 5.84 10.28
CA GLU A 315 -15.61 6.72 11.29
C GLU A 315 -16.04 8.08 10.71
N ASP A 316 -15.24 8.61 9.79
CA ASP A 316 -15.44 9.91 9.13
C ASP A 316 -16.44 9.86 7.95
N MET A 317 -17.20 8.77 7.81
CA MET A 317 -18.11 8.53 6.68
C MET A 317 -17.39 8.61 5.33
N THR A 318 -16.19 8.03 5.27
CA THR A 318 -15.42 7.86 4.03
C THR A 318 -15.51 6.41 3.58
N ALA A 319 -15.73 6.21 2.28
CA ALA A 319 -15.74 4.88 1.70
C ALA A 319 -14.33 4.48 1.27
N ARG A 320 -13.91 3.28 1.68
CA ARG A 320 -12.60 2.72 1.36
C ARG A 320 -12.74 1.34 0.73
N ILE A 321 -12.07 1.12 -0.39
CA ILE A 321 -12.07 -0.18 -1.08
C ILE A 321 -11.15 -1.14 -0.34
N SER A 322 -11.69 -2.24 0.17
CA SER A 322 -10.97 -3.24 0.96
C SER A 322 -10.08 -4.11 0.08
N MET A 323 -8.78 -4.09 0.36
CA MET A 323 -7.84 -5.02 -0.28
C MET A 323 -7.85 -6.42 0.35
N ALA A 324 -8.52 -6.59 1.49
CA ALA A 324 -8.68 -7.92 2.10
C ALA A 324 -9.71 -8.79 1.37
N ASP A 325 -10.63 -8.18 0.60
CA ASP A 325 -11.64 -8.90 -0.17
C ASP A 325 -11.15 -9.32 -1.57
N VAL A 326 -9.90 -9.01 -1.91
CA VAL A 326 -9.25 -9.51 -3.11
C VAL A 326 -9.04 -11.03 -2.98
N LYS A 327 -9.52 -11.79 -3.97
CA LYS A 327 -9.38 -13.25 -3.94
C LYS A 327 -8.00 -13.69 -4.38
N PHE A 328 -7.33 -14.51 -3.56
CA PHE A 328 -6.06 -15.13 -3.94
C PHE A 328 -6.23 -16.15 -5.08
N SER A 329 -5.14 -16.48 -5.78
CA SER A 329 -5.15 -17.42 -6.92
C SER A 329 -5.74 -18.79 -6.59
N PHE A 330 -5.53 -19.28 -5.37
CA PHE A 330 -6.00 -20.59 -4.89
C PHE A 330 -7.40 -20.56 -4.28
N GLN A 331 -7.98 -19.38 -4.06
CA GLN A 331 -9.32 -19.26 -3.46
C GLN A 331 -10.40 -19.45 -4.53
N CYS A 332 -11.25 -20.45 -4.32
CA CYS A 332 -12.50 -20.68 -5.07
C CYS A 332 -12.39 -20.45 -6.58
N PRO A 333 -11.49 -21.14 -7.30
CA PRO A 333 -11.33 -20.96 -8.74
C PRO A 333 -12.66 -21.22 -9.46
N GLY A 334 -13.12 -20.24 -10.24
CA GLY A 334 -14.35 -20.34 -11.03
C GLY A 334 -15.66 -20.12 -10.28
N ARG A 335 -15.65 -19.77 -8.98
CA ARG A 335 -16.89 -19.44 -8.24
C ARG A 335 -17.06 -17.94 -8.00
N MET A 336 -18.20 -17.41 -8.45
CA MET A 336 -18.63 -16.03 -8.20
C MET A 336 -19.71 -16.01 -7.11
N TYR A 337 -19.47 -15.28 -6.03
CA TYR A 337 -20.38 -15.23 -4.87
C TYR A 337 -21.30 -14.00 -4.89
N SER A 338 -20.93 -12.96 -5.64
CA SER A 338 -21.70 -11.72 -5.77
C SER A 338 -21.92 -11.37 -7.24
N PRO A 339 -22.56 -12.26 -8.05
CA PRO A 339 -22.72 -12.04 -9.49
C PRO A 339 -23.63 -10.85 -9.82
N ALA A 340 -24.43 -10.37 -8.87
CA ALA A 340 -25.36 -9.25 -9.07
C ALA A 340 -24.66 -7.94 -9.49
N TRP A 341 -23.42 -7.72 -9.05
CA TRP A 341 -22.62 -6.55 -9.41
C TRP A 341 -21.71 -6.79 -10.61
N VAL A 342 -21.57 -8.03 -11.09
CA VAL A 342 -20.58 -8.38 -12.11
C VAL A 342 -21.12 -8.08 -13.51
N ALA A 343 -20.25 -7.55 -14.36
CA ALA A 343 -20.58 -7.28 -15.75
C ALA A 343 -20.95 -8.57 -16.53
N PRO A 344 -21.92 -8.54 -17.45
CA PRO A 344 -22.36 -9.71 -18.22
C PRO A 344 -21.22 -10.38 -18.98
N GLU A 345 -20.31 -9.60 -19.56
CA GLU A 345 -19.16 -10.13 -20.30
C GLU A 345 -18.13 -10.78 -19.37
N ALA A 346 -18.02 -10.30 -18.13
CA ALA A 346 -17.10 -10.84 -17.14
C ALA A 346 -17.56 -12.21 -16.58
N LEU A 347 -18.84 -12.55 -16.75
CA LEU A 347 -19.40 -13.86 -16.42
C LEU A 347 -19.26 -14.88 -17.57
N GLN A 348 -19.12 -14.41 -18.81
CA GLN A 348 -19.11 -15.26 -20.01
C GLN A 348 -17.70 -15.55 -20.54
N LYS A 349 -16.80 -14.58 -20.46
CA LYS A 349 -15.47 -14.65 -21.07
C LYS A 349 -14.39 -15.07 -20.08
N LYS A 350 -13.25 -15.49 -20.61
CA LYS A 350 -12.07 -15.78 -19.78
C LYS A 350 -11.43 -14.49 -19.26
N PRO A 351 -10.75 -14.50 -18.10
CA PRO A 351 -10.12 -13.31 -17.51
C PRO A 351 -9.19 -12.53 -18.43
N GLU A 352 -8.57 -13.18 -19.42
CA GLU A 352 -7.63 -12.58 -20.38
C GLU A 352 -8.34 -11.81 -21.50
N GLU A 353 -9.60 -12.16 -21.80
CA GLU A 353 -10.40 -11.56 -22.88
C GLU A 353 -11.31 -10.42 -22.39
N ILE A 354 -11.35 -10.21 -21.07
CA ILE A 354 -12.21 -9.21 -20.43
C ILE A 354 -11.47 -7.88 -20.32
N ASN A 355 -12.11 -6.81 -20.79
CA ASN A 355 -11.69 -5.46 -20.45
C ASN A 355 -12.05 -5.17 -18.99
N ARG A 356 -11.13 -5.51 -18.07
CA ARG A 356 -11.33 -5.38 -16.61
C ARG A 356 -11.76 -3.99 -16.19
N ARG A 357 -11.17 -2.95 -16.77
CA ARG A 357 -11.50 -1.56 -16.43
C ARG A 357 -12.96 -1.24 -16.71
N SER A 358 -13.47 -1.75 -17.83
CA SER A 358 -14.87 -1.57 -18.24
C SER A 358 -15.82 -2.46 -17.43
N ALA A 359 -15.38 -3.66 -17.03
CA ALA A 359 -16.14 -4.53 -16.14
C ALA A 359 -16.28 -3.93 -14.74
N ASP A 360 -15.23 -3.32 -14.18
CA ASP A 360 -15.29 -2.63 -12.89
C ASP A 360 -16.21 -1.40 -12.93
N MET A 361 -16.25 -0.69 -14.07
CA MET A 361 -17.17 0.43 -14.27
C MET A 361 -18.64 0.00 -14.23
N TRP A 362 -18.94 -1.22 -14.72
CA TRP A 362 -20.26 -1.80 -14.57
C TRP A 362 -20.59 -2.08 -13.10
N SER A 363 -19.67 -2.70 -12.36
CA SER A 363 -19.83 -2.96 -10.94
C SER A 363 -20.07 -1.68 -10.14
N PHE A 364 -19.35 -0.62 -10.47
CA PHE A 364 -19.56 0.71 -9.93
C PHE A 364 -20.96 1.26 -10.22
N ALA A 365 -21.50 1.01 -11.41
CA ALA A 365 -22.84 1.45 -11.77
C ALA A 365 -23.93 0.72 -10.99
N VAL A 366 -23.76 -0.58 -10.74
CA VAL A 366 -24.67 -1.36 -9.87
C VAL A 366 -24.56 -0.89 -8.42
N LEU A 367 -23.36 -0.55 -7.94
CA LEU A 367 -23.17 0.09 -6.64
C LEU A 367 -23.87 1.44 -6.54
N LEU A 368 -23.80 2.26 -7.59
CA LEU A 368 -24.49 3.54 -7.66
C LEU A 368 -26.02 3.35 -7.65
N TRP A 369 -26.52 2.31 -8.32
CA TRP A 369 -27.92 1.90 -8.24
C TRP A 369 -28.32 1.55 -6.80
N GLU A 370 -27.53 0.71 -6.14
CA GLU A 370 -27.77 0.26 -4.76
C GLU A 370 -27.73 1.43 -3.76
N LEU A 371 -26.77 2.36 -3.92
CA LEU A 371 -26.65 3.56 -3.10
C LEU A 371 -27.88 4.47 -3.19
N VAL A 372 -28.54 4.53 -4.34
CA VAL A 372 -29.66 5.44 -4.57
C VAL A 372 -31.00 4.79 -4.23
N THR A 373 -31.16 3.51 -4.57
CA THR A 373 -32.40 2.76 -4.34
C THR A 373 -32.52 2.22 -2.92
N ARG A 374 -31.40 2.00 -2.23
CA ARG A 374 -31.33 1.28 -0.94
C ARG A 374 -31.88 -0.14 -1.03
N GLU A 375 -31.90 -0.72 -2.22
CA GLU A 375 -32.36 -2.08 -2.48
C GLU A 375 -31.16 -2.99 -2.78
N VAL A 376 -31.26 -4.26 -2.36
CA VAL A 376 -30.27 -5.27 -2.74
C VAL A 376 -30.55 -5.69 -4.20
N PRO A 377 -29.55 -5.65 -5.11
CA PRO A 377 -29.79 -6.02 -6.50
C PRO A 377 -30.25 -7.48 -6.63
N PHE A 378 -31.44 -7.67 -7.23
CA PHE A 378 -32.05 -8.98 -7.47
C PHE A 378 -32.26 -9.83 -6.20
N ALA A 379 -32.65 -9.19 -5.09
CA ALA A 379 -32.82 -9.84 -3.78
C ALA A 379 -33.66 -11.13 -3.78
N ASP A 380 -34.63 -11.24 -4.70
CA ASP A 380 -35.54 -12.38 -4.81
C ASP A 380 -34.93 -13.64 -5.45
N LEU A 381 -33.73 -13.54 -6.03
CA LEU A 381 -33.10 -14.61 -6.78
C LEU A 381 -31.86 -15.16 -6.09
N SER A 382 -31.57 -16.44 -6.29
CA SER A 382 -30.31 -17.02 -5.81
C SER A 382 -29.12 -16.53 -6.63
N ASN A 383 -27.91 -16.54 -6.05
CA ASN A 383 -26.69 -16.13 -6.77
C ASN A 383 -26.46 -16.89 -8.08
N MET A 384 -26.83 -18.19 -8.14
CA MET A 384 -26.68 -18.98 -9.35
C MET A 384 -27.65 -18.52 -10.45
N GLU A 385 -28.91 -18.26 -10.08
CA GLU A 385 -29.91 -17.71 -11.00
C GLU A 385 -29.51 -16.32 -11.47
N ILE A 386 -29.06 -15.44 -10.57
CA ILE A 386 -28.58 -14.10 -10.92
C ILE A 386 -27.44 -14.22 -11.94
N GLY A 387 -26.41 -15.03 -11.66
CA GLY A 387 -25.28 -15.19 -12.56
C GLY A 387 -25.69 -15.68 -13.95
N MET A 388 -26.59 -16.67 -14.01
CA MET A 388 -27.10 -17.21 -15.27
C MET A 388 -27.93 -16.17 -16.03
N LYS A 389 -28.87 -15.50 -15.35
CA LYS A 389 -29.78 -14.53 -15.97
C LYS A 389 -29.07 -13.25 -16.41
N VAL A 390 -28.10 -12.76 -15.64
CA VAL A 390 -27.29 -11.59 -16.01
C VAL A 390 -26.44 -11.92 -17.24
N ALA A 391 -25.84 -13.11 -17.28
CA ALA A 391 -25.00 -13.54 -18.39
C ALA A 391 -25.79 -13.83 -19.67
N LEU A 392 -26.93 -14.53 -19.58
CA LEU A 392 -27.60 -15.13 -20.75
C LEU A 392 -28.99 -14.54 -21.05
N GLU A 393 -29.73 -14.09 -20.04
CA GLU A 393 -31.13 -13.67 -20.19
C GLU A 393 -31.32 -12.14 -20.19
N GLY A 394 -30.24 -11.37 -20.09
CA GLY A 394 -30.31 -9.90 -20.13
C GLY A 394 -30.91 -9.28 -18.86
N LEU A 395 -30.83 -9.94 -17.71
CA LEU A 395 -31.27 -9.38 -16.43
C LEU A 395 -30.41 -8.16 -16.05
N ARG A 396 -31.04 -7.00 -15.81
CA ARG A 396 -30.38 -5.72 -15.48
C ARG A 396 -31.13 -4.99 -14.36
N PRO A 397 -30.43 -4.19 -13.52
CA PRO A 397 -31.10 -3.34 -12.54
C PRO A 397 -32.02 -2.33 -13.23
N THR A 398 -33.26 -2.21 -12.75
CA THR A 398 -34.23 -1.23 -13.27
C THR A 398 -34.11 0.06 -12.49
N ILE A 399 -34.06 1.22 -13.16
CA ILE A 399 -33.91 2.51 -12.48
C ILE A 399 -35.31 3.04 -12.13
N PRO A 400 -35.70 3.11 -10.85
CA PRO A 400 -37.03 3.57 -10.48
C PRO A 400 -37.25 5.07 -10.79
N PRO A 401 -38.51 5.49 -11.01
CA PRO A 401 -38.84 6.90 -11.18
C PRO A 401 -38.62 7.67 -9.87
N GLY A 402 -38.07 8.88 -9.95
CA GLY A 402 -37.79 9.74 -8.77
C GLY A 402 -36.31 9.99 -8.49
N ILE A 403 -35.40 9.30 -9.19
CA ILE A 403 -33.95 9.52 -9.09
C ILE A 403 -33.53 10.78 -9.88
N SER A 404 -32.53 11.50 -9.37
CA SER A 404 -31.92 12.65 -10.07
C SER A 404 -31.57 12.31 -11.53
N PRO A 405 -31.99 13.14 -12.52
CA PRO A 405 -31.71 12.89 -13.93
C PRO A 405 -30.20 12.74 -14.23
N HIS A 406 -29.35 13.43 -13.48
CA HIS A 406 -27.90 13.37 -13.63
C HIS A 406 -27.35 12.00 -13.22
N ILE A 407 -27.80 11.45 -12.09
CA ILE A 407 -27.39 10.14 -11.60
C ILE A 407 -27.94 9.04 -12.52
N CYS A 408 -29.20 9.15 -12.95
CA CYS A 408 -29.80 8.22 -13.91
C CYS A 408 -29.02 8.17 -15.23
N LYS A 409 -28.60 9.33 -15.75
CA LYS A 409 -27.76 9.40 -16.97
C LYS A 409 -26.38 8.77 -16.75
N LEU A 410 -25.74 9.05 -15.61
CA LEU A 410 -24.45 8.46 -15.26
C LEU A 410 -24.53 6.93 -15.19
N MET A 411 -25.54 6.39 -14.49
CA MET A 411 -25.78 4.95 -14.38
C MET A 411 -25.97 4.29 -15.75
N LYS A 412 -26.77 4.89 -16.64
CA LYS A 412 -26.99 4.37 -18.01
C LYS A 412 -25.71 4.33 -18.84
N ILE A 413 -24.85 5.33 -18.70
CA ILE A 413 -23.58 5.39 -19.42
C ILE A 413 -22.60 4.33 -18.88
N CYS A 414 -22.56 4.13 -17.56
CA CYS A 414 -21.69 3.14 -16.94
C CYS A 414 -22.18 1.69 -17.15
N MET A 415 -23.50 1.44 -17.21
CA MET A 415 -24.11 0.14 -17.54
C MET A 415 -24.34 -0.07 -19.05
N ASN A 416 -23.47 0.48 -19.91
CA ASN A 416 -23.59 0.24 -21.34
C ASN A 416 -23.28 -1.23 -21.67
N GLU A 417 -24.12 -1.89 -22.47
CA GLU A 417 -23.88 -3.27 -22.89
C GLU A 417 -22.56 -3.43 -23.66
N ASP A 418 -22.15 -2.39 -24.39
CA ASP A 418 -20.87 -2.35 -25.08
C ASP A 418 -19.75 -1.90 -24.12
N PRO A 419 -18.80 -2.78 -23.74
CA PRO A 419 -17.74 -2.43 -22.79
C PRO A 419 -16.86 -1.28 -23.30
N ALA A 420 -16.68 -1.14 -24.61
CA ALA A 420 -15.84 -0.08 -25.19
C ALA A 420 -16.45 1.32 -25.05
N LYS A 421 -17.77 1.41 -24.83
CA LYS A 421 -18.49 2.68 -24.66
C LYS A 421 -18.60 3.12 -23.19
N ARG A 422 -18.15 2.28 -22.25
CA ARG A 422 -18.16 2.63 -20.83
C ARG A 422 -17.01 3.63 -20.55
N PRO A 423 -17.25 4.66 -19.72
CA PRO A 423 -16.24 5.65 -19.38
C PRO A 423 -15.17 5.03 -18.47
N LYS A 424 -14.03 5.71 -18.35
CA LYS A 424 -13.01 5.42 -17.34
C LYS A 424 -13.33 6.15 -16.04
N PHE A 425 -12.78 5.67 -14.91
CA PHE A 425 -12.97 6.34 -13.62
C PHE A 425 -12.49 7.81 -13.63
N ASP A 426 -11.37 8.10 -14.28
CA ASP A 426 -10.84 9.47 -14.44
C ASP A 426 -11.82 10.44 -15.13
N MET A 427 -12.73 9.92 -15.96
CA MET A 427 -13.74 10.74 -16.66
C MET A 427 -14.96 11.02 -15.80
N ILE A 428 -15.29 10.15 -14.84
CA ILE A 428 -16.49 10.28 -14.00
C ILE A 428 -16.21 10.98 -12.67
N VAL A 429 -14.98 10.92 -12.15
CA VAL A 429 -14.60 11.59 -10.89
C VAL A 429 -14.95 13.09 -10.92
N PRO A 430 -14.56 13.88 -11.94
CA PRO A 430 -14.92 15.31 -11.99
C PRO A 430 -16.42 15.57 -12.13
N ILE A 431 -17.17 14.60 -12.63
CA ILE A 431 -18.64 14.71 -12.73
C ILE A 431 -19.25 14.53 -11.35
N LEU A 432 -18.77 13.54 -10.57
CA LEU A 432 -19.22 13.27 -9.22
C LEU A 432 -18.84 14.40 -8.25
N GLU A 433 -17.64 14.98 -8.36
CA GLU A 433 -17.24 16.18 -7.59
C GLU A 433 -18.25 17.32 -7.79
N LYS A 434 -18.60 17.63 -9.04
CA LYS A 434 -19.61 18.65 -9.36
C LYS A 434 -21.02 18.31 -8.88
N MET A 435 -21.32 17.04 -8.63
CA MET A 435 -22.60 16.63 -8.03
C MET A 435 -22.58 16.70 -6.51
N GLN A 436 -21.40 16.66 -5.88
CA GLN A 436 -21.24 16.82 -4.44
C GLN A 436 -21.37 18.29 -4.01
N ASP A 437 -20.89 19.22 -4.85
CA ASP A 437 -20.97 20.67 -4.59
C ASP A 437 -22.37 21.28 -4.79
N LYS A 438 -23.35 20.48 -5.22
CA LYS A 438 -24.73 20.89 -5.51
C LYS A 438 -25.70 20.24 -4.55
#